data_AF-H1Z2X2-F1
#
_entry.id   AF-H1Z2X2-F1
#
_cell.length_a   1.000
_cell.length_b   1.000
_cell.length_c   1.000
_cell.angle_alpha   90.00
_cell.angle_beta   90.00
_cell.angle_gamma   90.00
#
_symmetry.space_group_name_H-M   'P 1'
#
loop_
_entity.id
_entity.type
_entity.pdbx_description
1 polymer ?
#
loop_
_entity_poly.entity_id
_entity_poly.type
_entity_poly.pdbx_seq_one_letter_code
_entity_poly.pdbx_strand_id
1 'polypeptide(L)'
;MRITIGKKIFIIMLLVSVLPLITLGYFSGLNAGQVGYDAADDARWMGTFALRDSTEALEELGVAMIEQKAEDVSKQIEIYLNAHPDATLTELQSDSYFKSIASQKIGGTGYTFLYEKDTGITRFHPDERFVNYDMKGLKETLPEFWETFRPTLSGSTVGGYYDWINPDGVGERKFMYLTPVRGTPYMIGATVYTEEFSEPVKTIDETINREIDYTISKIKESTESLSMQNTILIITLVTIFAALLVSFLFAQSITKPIRKLTEVADRVSMGELEDTEIEIKSDDEIGDLAESFGRMVVSLRYYMDKLNSK
;
A
#
# COMPACT_ATOMS: atom_id res chain seq x y z
N MET A 1 10.93 31.44 50.29
CA MET A 1 11.18 30.13 50.94
C MET A 1 12.60 29.73 50.57
N ARG A 2 13.50 29.61 51.54
CA ARG A 2 14.93 29.33 51.32
C ARG A 2 15.10 27.95 50.68
N ILE A 3 15.85 27.84 49.58
CA ILE A 3 16.06 26.56 48.88
C ILE A 3 17.41 26.00 49.32
N THR A 4 17.35 24.97 50.16
CA THR A 4 18.53 24.22 50.60
C THR A 4 19.27 23.60 49.40
N ILE A 5 20.59 23.41 49.52
CA ILE A 5 21.42 22.72 48.52
C ILE A 5 20.80 21.37 48.20
N GLY A 6 20.36 20.61 49.21
CA GLY A 6 19.69 19.32 49.00
C GLY A 6 18.45 19.43 48.11
N LYS A 7 17.63 20.47 48.29
CA LYS A 7 16.46 20.73 47.43
C LYS A 7 16.88 21.19 46.02
N LYS A 8 17.93 22.01 45.88
CA LYS A 8 18.48 22.39 44.57
C LYS A 8 18.96 21.17 43.79
N ILE A 9 19.76 20.31 44.43
CA ILE A 9 20.25 19.05 43.87
C ILE A 9 19.07 18.16 43.48
N PHE A 10 18.09 17.99 44.36
CA PHE A 10 16.92 17.17 44.10
C PHE A 10 16.11 17.66 42.90
N ILE A 11 15.82 18.97 42.82
CA ILE A 11 15.08 19.57 41.70
C ILE A 11 15.84 19.39 40.39
N ILE A 12 17.16 19.62 40.41
CA ILE A 12 18.01 19.44 39.23
C ILE A 12 18.03 17.98 38.78
N MET A 13 18.21 17.02 39.70
CA MET A 13 18.18 15.59 39.38
C MET A 13 16.81 15.11 38.89
N LEU A 14 15.73 15.67 39.44
CA LEU A 14 14.37 15.39 38.99
C LEU A 14 14.14 15.90 37.56
N LEU A 15 14.58 17.13 37.25
CA LEU A 15 14.45 17.70 35.91
C LEU A 15 15.22 16.87 34.88
N VAL A 16 16.43 16.40 35.20
CA VAL A 16 17.24 15.56 34.30
C VAL A 16 16.64 14.19 34.06
N SER A 17 16.00 13.60 35.07
CA SER A 17 15.42 12.26 34.93
C SER A 17 14.06 12.30 34.22
N VAL A 18 13.27 13.36 34.40
CA VAL A 18 11.91 13.48 33.86
C VAL A 18 11.88 14.02 32.43
N LEU A 19 12.77 14.95 32.06
CA LEU A 19 12.81 15.52 30.69
C LEU A 19 12.97 14.45 29.60
N PRO A 20 13.94 13.52 29.71
CA PRO A 20 14.11 12.44 28.73
C PRO A 20 12.87 11.56 28.60
N LEU A 21 12.18 11.28 29.70
CA LEU A 21 10.96 10.45 29.71
C LEU A 21 9.77 11.16 29.04
N ILE A 22 9.59 12.46 29.28
CA ILE A 22 8.56 13.25 28.60
C ILE A 22 8.86 13.35 27.10
N THR A 23 10.13 13.57 26.72
CA THR A 23 10.52 13.57 25.32
C THR A 23 10.32 12.19 24.67
N LEU A 24 10.58 11.11 25.40
CA LEU A 24 10.35 9.73 24.94
C LEU A 24 8.87 9.48 24.67
N GLY A 25 7.98 9.90 25.58
CA GLY A 25 6.54 9.77 25.39
C GLY A 25 5.97 10.64 24.27
N TYR A 26 6.48 11.86 24.09
CA TYR A 26 6.02 12.77 23.05
C TYR A 26 6.46 12.34 21.65
N PHE A 27 7.73 11.95 21.48
CA PHE A 27 8.28 11.61 20.16
C PHE A 27 7.93 10.20 19.68
N SER A 28 7.69 9.23 20.58
CA SER A 28 7.27 7.89 20.14
C SER A 28 5.89 7.89 19.45
N GLY A 29 5.05 8.89 19.72
CA GLY A 29 3.67 8.95 19.21
C GLY A 29 3.50 9.59 17.82
N LEU A 30 4.45 10.37 17.31
CA LEU A 30 4.16 11.31 16.21
C LEU A 30 4.67 10.93 14.81
N ASN A 31 5.63 10.01 14.65
CA ASN A 31 6.35 9.91 13.36
C ASN A 31 6.23 8.60 12.58
N ALA A 32 5.66 7.53 13.14
CA ALA A 32 5.64 6.22 12.45
C ALA A 32 4.36 5.93 11.65
N GLY A 33 3.23 6.53 12.03
CA GLY A 33 1.93 6.18 11.43
C GLY A 33 1.77 6.68 10.00
N GLN A 34 2.04 7.97 9.77
CA GLN A 34 1.53 8.66 8.58
C GLN A 34 2.18 8.20 7.26
N VAL A 35 3.51 8.04 7.23
CA VAL A 35 4.23 7.54 6.04
C VAL A 35 3.83 6.09 5.71
N GLY A 36 3.58 5.26 6.73
CA GLY A 36 3.11 3.89 6.53
C GLY A 36 1.69 3.81 5.98
N TYR A 37 0.81 4.75 6.37
CA TYR A 37 -0.55 4.83 5.83
C TYR A 37 -0.58 5.29 4.38
N ASP A 38 0.16 6.35 4.04
CA ASP A 38 0.17 6.90 2.68
C ASP A 38 0.74 5.88 1.68
N ALA A 39 1.86 5.24 2.03
CA ALA A 39 2.46 4.20 1.17
C ALA A 39 1.57 2.93 1.06
N ALA A 40 0.81 2.61 2.10
CA ALA A 40 -0.15 1.50 2.05
C ALA A 40 -1.35 1.81 1.14
N ASP A 41 -1.82 3.06 1.14
CA ASP A 41 -2.91 3.50 0.28
C ASP A 41 -2.47 3.52 -1.19
N ASP A 42 -1.29 4.06 -1.48
CA ASP A 42 -0.69 4.06 -2.81
C ASP A 42 -0.52 2.62 -3.35
N ALA A 43 -0.03 1.69 -2.53
CA ALA A 43 0.14 0.29 -2.94
C ALA A 43 -1.21 -0.39 -3.29
N ARG A 44 -2.27 -0.13 -2.52
CA ARG A 44 -3.62 -0.63 -2.82
C ARG A 44 -4.19 -0.01 -4.08
N TRP A 45 -4.01 1.30 -4.26
CA TRP A 45 -4.44 1.99 -5.46
C TRP A 45 -3.73 1.45 -6.71
N MET A 46 -2.41 1.27 -6.65
CA MET A 46 -1.65 0.69 -7.76
C MET A 46 -2.10 -0.73 -8.10
N GLY A 47 -2.35 -1.57 -7.08
CA GLY A 47 -2.84 -2.93 -7.30
C GLY A 47 -4.21 -2.97 -7.97
N THR A 48 -5.16 -2.20 -7.46
CA THR A 48 -6.52 -2.11 -8.04
C THR A 48 -6.50 -1.51 -9.45
N PHE A 49 -5.64 -0.52 -9.70
CA PHE A 49 -5.43 0.04 -11.04
C PHE A 49 -4.87 -1.01 -12.01
N ALA A 50 -3.83 -1.73 -11.63
CA ALA A 50 -3.20 -2.75 -12.45
C ALA A 50 -4.16 -3.91 -12.78
N LEU A 51 -5.01 -4.31 -11.82
CA LEU A 51 -6.06 -5.31 -12.04
C LEU A 51 -7.08 -4.83 -13.07
N ARG A 52 -7.59 -3.61 -12.90
CA ARG A 52 -8.58 -3.05 -13.83
C ARG A 52 -8.02 -2.94 -15.25
N ASP A 53 -6.80 -2.41 -15.38
CA ASP A 53 -6.10 -2.27 -16.65
C ASP A 53 -5.87 -3.63 -17.33
N SER A 54 -5.48 -4.63 -16.54
CA SER A 54 -5.29 -6.00 -17.04
C SER A 54 -6.61 -6.65 -17.48
N THR A 55 -7.70 -6.46 -16.73
CA THR A 55 -9.03 -6.97 -17.13
C THR A 55 -9.47 -6.37 -18.46
N GLU A 56 -9.38 -5.05 -18.59
CA GLU A 56 -9.77 -4.34 -19.81
C GLU A 56 -8.95 -4.80 -21.02
N ALA A 57 -7.62 -4.90 -20.88
CA ALA A 57 -6.74 -5.38 -21.94
C ALA A 57 -7.01 -6.85 -22.32
N LEU A 58 -7.32 -7.72 -21.35
CA LEU A 58 -7.65 -9.13 -21.61
C LEU A 58 -9.02 -9.29 -22.27
N GLU A 59 -10.00 -8.47 -21.90
CA GLU A 59 -11.30 -8.43 -22.55
C GLU A 59 -11.18 -7.96 -24.01
N GLU A 60 -10.43 -6.89 -24.27
CA GLU A 60 -10.17 -6.39 -25.63
C GLU A 60 -9.46 -7.44 -26.49
N LEU A 61 -8.41 -8.07 -25.95
CA LEU A 61 -7.68 -9.12 -26.66
C LEU A 61 -8.57 -10.35 -26.89
N GLY A 62 -9.42 -10.68 -25.92
CA GLY A 62 -10.42 -11.72 -26.02
C GLY A 62 -11.39 -11.48 -27.16
N VAL A 63 -11.98 -10.28 -27.24
CA VAL A 63 -12.86 -9.84 -28.33
C VAL A 63 -12.14 -9.99 -29.67
N ALA A 64 -10.97 -9.36 -29.83
CA ALA A 64 -10.22 -9.40 -31.08
C ALA A 64 -9.89 -10.82 -31.55
N MET A 65 -9.56 -11.72 -30.61
CA MET A 65 -9.33 -13.14 -30.91
C MET A 65 -10.60 -13.83 -31.45
N ILE A 66 -11.78 -13.55 -30.90
CA ILE A 66 -13.05 -14.11 -31.37
C ILE A 66 -13.41 -13.57 -32.76
N GLU A 67 -13.25 -12.26 -32.99
CA GLU A 67 -13.49 -11.65 -34.30
C GLU A 67 -12.60 -12.28 -35.38
N GLN A 68 -11.28 -12.36 -35.11
CA GLN A 68 -10.33 -12.98 -36.02
C GLN A 68 -10.67 -14.45 -36.27
N LYS A 69 -11.05 -15.19 -35.22
CA LYS A 69 -11.41 -16.61 -35.34
C LYS A 69 -12.63 -16.80 -36.25
N ALA A 70 -13.65 -15.96 -36.12
CA ALA A 70 -14.83 -16.01 -36.98
C ALA A 70 -14.47 -15.74 -38.45
N GLU A 71 -13.63 -14.75 -38.72
CA GLU A 71 -13.16 -14.43 -40.08
C GLU A 71 -12.31 -15.57 -40.67
N ASP A 72 -11.40 -16.15 -39.88
CA ASP A 72 -10.57 -17.29 -40.30
C ASP A 72 -11.44 -18.50 -40.65
N VAL A 73 -12.42 -18.84 -39.81
CA VAL A 73 -13.35 -19.94 -40.07
C VAL A 73 -14.24 -19.62 -41.27
N SER A 74 -14.71 -18.39 -41.40
CA SER A 74 -15.46 -17.93 -42.57
C SER A 74 -14.70 -18.22 -43.86
N LYS A 75 -13.40 -17.90 -43.86
CA LYS A 75 -12.53 -18.13 -45.02
C LYS A 75 -12.29 -19.62 -45.29
N GLN A 76 -12.12 -20.43 -44.25
CA GLN A 76 -11.97 -21.88 -44.38
C GLN A 76 -13.22 -22.51 -45.02
N ILE A 77 -14.41 -22.10 -44.57
CA ILE A 77 -15.68 -22.59 -45.11
C ILE A 77 -15.88 -22.10 -46.55
N GLU A 78 -15.56 -20.85 -46.85
CA GLU A 78 -15.59 -20.31 -48.22
C GLU A 78 -14.72 -21.15 -49.17
N ILE A 79 -13.46 -21.43 -48.79
CA ILE A 79 -12.53 -22.25 -49.58
C ILE A 79 -13.09 -23.66 -49.77
N TYR A 80 -13.64 -24.26 -48.71
CA TYR A 80 -14.19 -25.60 -48.78
C TYR A 80 -15.36 -25.69 -49.75
N LEU A 81 -16.33 -24.79 -49.63
CA LEU A 81 -17.53 -24.78 -50.47
C LEU A 81 -17.21 -24.44 -51.93
N ASN A 82 -16.21 -23.58 -52.18
CA ASN A 82 -15.72 -23.32 -53.52
C ASN A 82 -15.08 -24.55 -54.18
N ALA A 83 -14.44 -25.42 -53.38
CA ALA A 83 -13.88 -26.69 -53.87
C ALA A 83 -14.95 -27.79 -54.06
N HIS A 84 -16.14 -27.62 -53.47
CA HIS A 84 -17.24 -28.58 -53.51
C HIS A 84 -18.57 -27.90 -53.90
N PRO A 85 -18.67 -27.32 -55.11
CA PRO A 85 -19.80 -26.47 -55.50
C PRO A 85 -21.16 -27.20 -55.55
N ASP A 86 -21.14 -28.52 -55.74
CA ASP A 86 -22.36 -29.35 -55.82
C ASP A 86 -22.73 -30.04 -54.49
N ALA A 87 -21.98 -29.77 -53.41
CA ALA A 87 -22.21 -30.41 -52.12
C ALA A 87 -23.57 -30.01 -51.54
N THR A 88 -24.41 -31.02 -51.29
CA THR A 88 -25.70 -30.85 -50.63
C THR A 88 -25.53 -30.64 -49.13
N LEU A 89 -26.50 -30.02 -48.48
CA LEU A 89 -26.49 -29.85 -47.02
C LEU A 89 -26.33 -31.20 -46.29
N THR A 90 -26.96 -32.27 -46.76
CA THR A 90 -26.87 -33.61 -46.18
C THR A 90 -25.44 -34.17 -46.28
N GLU A 91 -24.76 -33.93 -47.40
CA GLU A 91 -23.36 -34.33 -47.57
C GLU A 91 -22.45 -33.54 -46.65
N LEU A 92 -22.62 -32.20 -46.58
CA LEU A 92 -21.88 -31.34 -45.65
C LEU A 92 -22.12 -31.75 -44.18
N GLN A 93 -23.35 -32.10 -43.82
CA GLN A 93 -23.71 -32.60 -42.48
C GLN A 93 -23.30 -34.06 -42.24
N SER A 94 -22.79 -34.78 -43.24
CA SER A 94 -22.22 -36.12 -43.06
C SER A 94 -20.69 -36.08 -43.09
N ASP A 95 -20.11 -35.03 -43.65
CA ASP A 95 -18.69 -34.81 -43.79
C ASP A 95 -18.02 -34.44 -42.45
N SER A 96 -17.11 -35.30 -41.99
CA SER A 96 -16.40 -35.12 -40.73
C SER A 96 -15.40 -33.96 -40.77
N TYR A 97 -14.81 -33.68 -41.93
CA TYR A 97 -13.89 -32.57 -42.11
C TYR A 97 -14.65 -31.24 -42.15
N PHE A 98 -15.75 -31.18 -42.89
CA PHE A 98 -16.58 -29.97 -42.91
C PHE A 98 -17.14 -29.62 -41.52
N LYS A 99 -17.58 -30.63 -40.76
CA LYS A 99 -17.99 -30.44 -39.36
C LYS A 99 -16.89 -29.86 -38.49
N SER A 100 -15.66 -30.35 -38.64
CA SER A 100 -14.54 -29.90 -37.79
C SER A 100 -14.12 -28.46 -38.09
N ILE A 101 -14.36 -27.96 -39.32
CA ILE A 101 -14.15 -26.54 -39.64
C ILE A 101 -15.34 -25.67 -39.21
N ALA A 102 -16.58 -26.13 -39.39
CA ALA A 102 -17.78 -25.35 -39.11
C ALA A 102 -18.10 -25.21 -37.62
N SER A 103 -17.71 -26.21 -36.82
CA SER A 103 -17.93 -26.28 -35.38
C SER A 103 -16.61 -26.54 -34.66
N GLN A 104 -15.83 -25.48 -34.44
CA GLN A 104 -14.55 -25.50 -33.74
C GLN A 104 -14.72 -25.12 -32.28
N LYS A 105 -13.91 -25.70 -31.39
CA LYS A 105 -13.73 -25.21 -30.03
C LYS A 105 -12.81 -23.99 -30.03
N ILE A 106 -13.14 -22.97 -29.24
CA ILE A 106 -12.33 -21.76 -29.03
C ILE A 106 -12.05 -21.65 -27.54
N GLY A 107 -10.78 -21.67 -27.14
CA GLY A 107 -10.42 -21.62 -25.73
C GLY A 107 -11.01 -22.78 -24.92
N GLY A 108 -11.43 -22.50 -23.70
CA GLY A 108 -12.06 -23.44 -22.76
C GLY A 108 -13.57 -23.61 -23.01
N THR A 109 -14.27 -22.50 -23.25
CA THR A 109 -15.75 -22.42 -23.23
C THR A 109 -16.35 -21.94 -24.56
N GLY A 110 -15.56 -21.32 -25.42
CA GLY A 110 -16.00 -20.78 -26.69
C GLY A 110 -16.12 -21.81 -27.81
N TYR A 111 -16.84 -21.44 -28.86
CA TYR A 111 -17.06 -22.29 -30.03
C TYR A 111 -17.52 -21.51 -31.26
N THR A 112 -17.47 -22.15 -32.43
CA THR A 112 -18.10 -21.66 -33.66
C THR A 112 -19.39 -22.41 -34.01
N PHE A 113 -20.29 -21.76 -34.73
CA PHE A 113 -21.52 -22.35 -35.27
C PHE A 113 -21.90 -21.72 -36.61
N LEU A 114 -22.41 -22.53 -37.54
CA LEU A 114 -22.78 -22.11 -38.89
C LEU A 114 -24.30 -22.12 -39.03
N TYR A 115 -24.86 -21.06 -39.61
CA TYR A 115 -26.28 -20.94 -39.88
C TYR A 115 -26.56 -20.34 -41.26
N GLU A 116 -27.77 -20.56 -41.76
CA GLU A 116 -28.26 -19.98 -43.00
C GLU A 116 -28.64 -18.52 -42.79
N LYS A 117 -28.10 -17.65 -43.64
CA LYS A 117 -28.28 -16.20 -43.61
C LYS A 117 -29.76 -15.79 -43.63
N ASP A 118 -30.54 -16.24 -44.61
CA ASP A 118 -31.90 -15.74 -44.77
C ASP A 118 -32.90 -16.33 -43.76
N THR A 119 -32.69 -17.59 -43.37
CA THR A 119 -33.64 -18.31 -42.52
C THR A 119 -33.34 -18.15 -41.04
N GLY A 120 -32.06 -18.03 -40.66
CA GLY A 120 -31.57 -18.11 -39.28
C GLY A 120 -31.47 -19.54 -38.77
N ILE A 121 -31.64 -20.55 -39.63
CA ILE A 121 -31.57 -21.95 -39.23
C ILE A 121 -30.11 -22.35 -39.07
N THR A 122 -29.77 -22.81 -37.87
CA THR A 122 -28.43 -23.30 -37.57
C THR A 122 -28.22 -24.68 -38.18
N ARG A 123 -27.09 -24.89 -38.87
CA ARG A 123 -26.79 -26.15 -39.55
C ARG A 123 -25.68 -26.94 -38.87
N PHE A 124 -24.78 -26.24 -38.18
CA PHE A 124 -23.66 -26.82 -37.44
C PHE A 124 -23.53 -26.10 -36.11
N HIS A 125 -23.54 -26.86 -35.02
CA HIS A 125 -23.40 -26.36 -33.66
C HIS A 125 -22.80 -27.47 -32.79
N PRO A 126 -21.95 -27.16 -31.79
CA PRO A 126 -21.38 -28.17 -30.90
C PRO A 126 -22.43 -28.91 -30.06
N ASP A 127 -23.49 -28.20 -29.67
CA ASP A 127 -24.66 -28.78 -29.01
C ASP A 127 -25.72 -29.18 -30.04
N GLU A 128 -26.02 -30.49 -30.09
CA GLU A 128 -26.93 -31.11 -31.04
C GLU A 128 -28.36 -30.53 -30.98
N ARG A 129 -28.78 -29.98 -29.82
CA ARG A 129 -30.11 -29.37 -29.66
C ARG A 129 -30.32 -28.15 -30.56
N PHE A 130 -29.24 -27.48 -30.95
CA PHE A 130 -29.27 -26.31 -31.81
C PHE A 130 -29.00 -26.66 -33.28
N VAL A 131 -28.70 -27.92 -33.62
CA VAL A 131 -28.56 -28.34 -35.02
C VAL A 131 -29.95 -28.38 -35.67
N ASN A 132 -30.08 -27.72 -36.81
CA ASN A 132 -31.34 -27.45 -37.52
C ASN A 132 -32.38 -26.63 -36.72
N TYR A 133 -31.93 -25.91 -35.69
CA TYR A 133 -32.79 -25.03 -34.89
C TYR A 133 -32.95 -23.65 -35.54
N ASP A 134 -34.19 -23.12 -35.54
CA ASP A 134 -34.49 -21.76 -35.98
C ASP A 134 -34.23 -20.75 -34.85
N MET A 135 -33.19 -19.92 -35.02
CA MET A 135 -32.76 -18.94 -34.01
C MET A 135 -33.83 -17.88 -33.67
N LYS A 136 -34.88 -17.71 -34.48
CA LYS A 136 -36.04 -16.86 -34.14
C LYS A 136 -36.75 -17.35 -32.88
N GLY A 137 -36.67 -18.64 -32.57
CA GLY A 137 -37.24 -19.23 -31.36
C GLY A 137 -36.62 -18.69 -30.06
N LEU A 138 -35.43 -18.09 -30.13
CA LEU A 138 -34.75 -17.49 -28.97
C LEU A 138 -35.16 -16.04 -28.70
N LYS A 139 -35.99 -15.42 -29.56
CA LYS A 139 -36.34 -14.01 -29.41
C LYS A 139 -36.94 -13.66 -28.05
N GLU A 140 -37.85 -14.52 -27.55
CA GLU A 140 -38.56 -14.26 -26.30
C GLU A 140 -37.72 -14.65 -25.07
N THR A 141 -36.86 -15.66 -25.19
CA THR A 141 -36.01 -16.13 -24.08
C THR A 141 -34.70 -15.36 -23.96
N LEU A 142 -34.16 -14.86 -25.08
CA LEU A 142 -32.88 -14.17 -25.20
C LEU A 142 -33.02 -12.93 -26.12
N PRO A 143 -33.72 -11.88 -25.67
CA PRO A 143 -34.01 -10.71 -26.49
C PRO A 143 -32.76 -9.91 -26.91
N GLU A 144 -31.75 -9.80 -26.04
CA GLU A 144 -30.49 -9.10 -26.36
C GLU A 144 -29.67 -9.82 -27.44
N PHE A 145 -29.59 -11.16 -27.35
CA PHE A 145 -29.02 -12.00 -28.40
C PHE A 145 -29.76 -11.76 -29.72
N TRP A 146 -31.10 -11.77 -29.70
CA TRP A 146 -31.89 -11.59 -30.90
C TRP A 146 -31.69 -10.23 -31.56
N GLU A 147 -31.59 -9.15 -30.78
CA GLU A 147 -31.32 -7.81 -31.33
C GLU A 147 -29.95 -7.73 -32.01
N THR A 148 -28.95 -8.44 -31.48
CA THR A 148 -27.61 -8.55 -32.07
C THR A 148 -27.61 -9.47 -33.30
N PHE A 149 -28.38 -10.55 -33.27
CA PHE A 149 -28.41 -11.57 -34.32
C PHE A 149 -29.26 -11.16 -35.53
N ARG A 150 -30.44 -10.54 -35.34
CA ARG A 150 -31.38 -10.24 -36.44
C ARG A 150 -30.78 -9.48 -37.64
N PRO A 151 -29.84 -8.52 -37.51
CA PRO A 151 -29.27 -7.81 -38.65
C PRO A 151 -28.36 -8.70 -39.51
N THR A 152 -27.87 -9.81 -38.98
CA THR A 152 -27.01 -10.74 -39.73
C THR A 152 -27.77 -11.57 -40.74
N LEU A 153 -29.11 -11.63 -40.62
CA LEU A 153 -29.97 -12.29 -41.58
C LEU A 153 -29.94 -11.62 -42.96
N SER A 154 -29.50 -10.37 -43.05
CA SER A 154 -29.23 -9.69 -44.32
C SER A 154 -27.76 -9.77 -44.76
N GLY A 155 -26.95 -10.58 -44.07
CA GLY A 155 -25.50 -10.73 -44.31
C GLY A 155 -24.62 -9.69 -43.63
N SER A 156 -25.16 -8.90 -42.70
CA SER A 156 -24.37 -7.91 -41.95
C SER A 156 -23.40 -8.60 -40.99
N THR A 157 -22.20 -8.03 -40.84
CA THR A 157 -21.23 -8.45 -39.82
C THR A 157 -21.57 -7.74 -38.52
N VAL A 158 -21.66 -8.48 -37.41
CA VAL A 158 -22.04 -7.92 -36.10
C VAL A 158 -21.24 -8.61 -35.01
N GLY A 159 -20.68 -7.80 -34.11
CA GLY A 159 -20.12 -8.22 -32.83
C GLY A 159 -20.95 -7.65 -31.69
N GLY A 160 -21.11 -8.40 -30.60
CA GLY A 160 -21.88 -7.93 -29.46
C GLY A 160 -21.84 -8.87 -28.26
N TYR A 161 -22.15 -8.29 -27.11
CA TYR A 161 -22.33 -9.02 -25.88
C TYR A 161 -23.81 -9.32 -25.66
N TYR A 162 -24.09 -10.46 -25.03
CA TYR A 162 -25.45 -10.86 -24.66
C TYR A 162 -25.44 -11.78 -23.45
N ASP A 163 -26.53 -11.77 -22.70
CA ASP A 163 -26.73 -12.75 -21.62
C ASP A 163 -27.28 -14.06 -22.20
N TRP A 164 -26.58 -15.17 -21.92
CA TRP A 164 -27.02 -16.51 -22.29
C TRP A 164 -27.54 -17.24 -21.05
N ILE A 165 -28.80 -17.66 -21.12
CA ILE A 165 -29.43 -18.43 -20.04
C ILE A 165 -29.11 -19.91 -20.26
N ASN A 166 -28.28 -20.46 -19.38
CA ASN A 166 -27.95 -21.89 -19.38
C ASN A 166 -29.17 -22.75 -18.98
N PRO A 167 -29.14 -24.06 -19.26
CA PRO A 167 -30.26 -24.97 -18.93
C PRO A 167 -30.62 -25.04 -17.43
N ASP A 168 -29.70 -24.63 -16.55
CA ASP A 168 -29.90 -24.51 -15.10
C ASP A 168 -30.59 -23.19 -14.68
N GLY A 169 -30.86 -22.30 -15.63
CA GLY A 169 -31.48 -21.00 -15.42
C GLY A 169 -30.51 -19.88 -15.03
N VAL A 170 -29.20 -20.16 -14.96
CA VAL A 170 -28.18 -19.15 -14.67
C VAL A 170 -27.83 -18.40 -15.94
N GLY A 171 -27.95 -17.07 -15.90
CA GLY A 171 -27.53 -16.19 -16.99
C GLY A 171 -26.02 -15.94 -16.91
N GLU A 172 -25.31 -16.22 -18.00
CA GLU A 172 -23.87 -15.94 -18.14
C GLU A 172 -23.63 -15.03 -19.34
N ARG A 173 -22.76 -14.03 -19.16
CA ARG A 173 -22.44 -13.07 -20.22
C ARG A 173 -21.55 -13.74 -21.28
N LYS A 174 -21.94 -13.61 -22.54
CA LYS A 174 -21.17 -14.09 -23.69
C LYS A 174 -20.87 -12.96 -24.64
N PHE A 175 -19.74 -13.07 -25.32
CA PHE A 175 -19.44 -12.29 -26.52
C PHE A 175 -19.65 -13.17 -27.75
N MET A 176 -20.14 -12.58 -28.83
CA MET A 176 -20.21 -13.23 -30.14
C MET A 176 -19.78 -12.28 -31.23
N TYR A 177 -19.20 -12.85 -32.28
CA TYR A 177 -18.97 -12.18 -33.54
C TYR A 177 -19.49 -13.04 -34.68
N LEU A 178 -20.28 -12.42 -35.56
CA LEU A 178 -20.98 -13.05 -36.67
C LEU A 178 -20.55 -12.41 -37.97
N THR A 179 -20.10 -13.21 -38.93
CA THR A 179 -19.61 -12.71 -40.23
C THR A 179 -20.12 -13.59 -41.39
N PRO A 180 -20.40 -13.01 -42.58
CA PRO A 180 -20.85 -13.79 -43.73
C PRO A 180 -19.74 -14.64 -44.32
N VAL A 181 -20.09 -15.86 -44.70
CA VAL A 181 -19.26 -16.69 -45.57
C VAL A 181 -19.47 -16.21 -47.01
N ARG A 182 -18.48 -15.51 -47.57
CA ARG A 182 -18.60 -14.79 -48.84
C ARG A 182 -18.96 -15.73 -49.99
N GLY A 183 -19.89 -15.31 -50.85
CA GLY A 183 -20.34 -16.11 -52.00
C GLY A 183 -21.26 -17.27 -51.65
N THR A 184 -21.65 -17.43 -50.38
CA THR A 184 -22.47 -18.55 -49.91
C THR A 184 -23.72 -18.05 -49.15
N PRO A 185 -24.74 -18.91 -48.96
CA PRO A 185 -25.92 -18.57 -48.16
C PRO A 185 -25.65 -18.64 -46.65
N TYR A 186 -24.41 -18.86 -46.20
CA TYR A 186 -24.11 -19.10 -44.80
C TYR A 186 -23.51 -17.89 -44.09
N MET A 187 -23.71 -17.89 -42.77
CA MET A 187 -23.08 -17.04 -41.78
C MET A 187 -22.37 -17.93 -40.77
N ILE A 188 -21.19 -17.52 -40.32
CA ILE A 188 -20.47 -18.19 -39.22
C ILE A 188 -20.48 -17.27 -38.00
N GLY A 189 -20.75 -17.85 -36.84
CA GLY A 189 -20.60 -17.20 -35.55
C GLY A 189 -19.45 -17.82 -34.77
N ALA A 190 -18.71 -17.00 -34.06
CA ALA A 190 -17.82 -17.41 -32.98
C ALA A 190 -18.31 -16.80 -31.67
N THR A 191 -18.32 -17.56 -30.58
CA THR A 191 -18.74 -17.08 -29.26
C THR A 191 -17.85 -17.61 -28.16
N VAL A 192 -17.78 -16.88 -27.04
CA VAL A 192 -17.06 -17.23 -25.83
C VAL A 192 -17.76 -16.63 -24.62
N TYR A 193 -17.62 -17.26 -23.45
CA TYR A 193 -18.08 -16.69 -22.19
C TYR A 193 -17.07 -15.65 -21.71
N THR A 194 -17.55 -14.48 -21.26
CA THR A 194 -16.64 -13.40 -20.83
C THR A 194 -15.85 -13.78 -19.58
N GLU A 195 -16.41 -14.66 -18.75
CA GLU A 195 -15.76 -15.17 -17.54
C GLU A 195 -14.41 -15.88 -17.84
N GLU A 196 -14.25 -16.43 -19.06
CA GLU A 196 -13.00 -17.05 -19.49
C GLU A 196 -11.83 -16.06 -19.49
N PHE A 197 -12.09 -14.78 -19.74
CA PHE A 197 -11.09 -13.71 -19.69
C PHE A 197 -10.83 -13.21 -18.26
N SER A 198 -11.83 -13.36 -17.37
CA SER A 198 -11.76 -12.92 -15.97
C SER A 198 -11.02 -13.91 -15.07
N GLU A 199 -11.04 -15.20 -15.39
CA GLU A 199 -10.38 -16.25 -14.57
C GLU A 199 -8.89 -15.98 -14.29
N PRO A 200 -8.05 -15.66 -15.30
CA PRO A 200 -6.66 -15.28 -15.05
C PRO A 200 -6.53 -14.08 -14.10
N VAL A 201 -7.41 -13.08 -14.24
CA VAL A 201 -7.41 -11.87 -13.40
C VAL A 201 -7.72 -12.22 -11.95
N LYS A 202 -8.65 -13.14 -11.66
CA LYS A 202 -8.95 -13.55 -10.28
C LYS A 202 -7.72 -14.10 -9.57
N THR A 203 -6.92 -14.93 -10.25
CA THR A 203 -5.68 -15.48 -9.67
C THR A 203 -4.63 -14.41 -9.42
N ILE A 204 -4.57 -13.40 -10.31
CA ILE A 204 -3.71 -12.23 -10.16
C ILE A 204 -4.19 -11.37 -8.99
N ASP A 205 -5.50 -11.17 -8.82
CA ASP A 205 -6.10 -10.42 -7.70
C ASP A 205 -5.71 -11.03 -6.35
N GLU A 206 -5.88 -12.35 -6.19
CA GLU A 206 -5.47 -13.04 -4.97
C GLU A 206 -3.97 -12.88 -4.66
N THR A 207 -3.14 -12.91 -5.71
CA THR A 207 -1.68 -12.79 -5.57
C THR A 207 -1.28 -11.35 -5.25
N ILE A 208 -1.85 -10.37 -5.96
CA ILE A 208 -1.61 -8.93 -5.73
C ILE A 208 -2.04 -8.55 -4.32
N ASN A 209 -3.22 -8.96 -3.86
CA ASN A 209 -3.69 -8.64 -2.51
C ASN A 209 -2.76 -9.23 -1.43
N ARG A 210 -2.27 -10.46 -1.64
CA ARG A 210 -1.30 -11.08 -0.72
C ARG A 210 0.04 -10.32 -0.68
N GLU A 211 0.55 -9.91 -1.84
CA GLU A 211 1.80 -9.15 -1.93
C GLU A 211 1.66 -7.72 -1.39
N ILE A 212 0.50 -7.09 -1.57
CA ILE A 212 0.17 -5.79 -0.96
C ILE A 212 0.19 -5.91 0.56
N ASP A 213 -0.50 -6.90 1.12
CA ASP A 213 -0.53 -7.11 2.57
C ASP A 213 0.88 -7.36 3.13
N TYR A 214 1.68 -8.17 2.42
CA TYR A 214 3.09 -8.39 2.76
C TYR A 214 3.89 -7.08 2.71
N THR A 215 3.74 -6.30 1.65
CA THR A 215 4.45 -5.02 1.46
C THR A 215 4.08 -4.00 2.53
N ILE A 216 2.79 -3.88 2.85
CA ILE A 216 2.29 -3.01 3.93
C ILE A 216 2.89 -3.41 5.28
N SER A 217 2.95 -4.72 5.57
CA SER A 217 3.54 -5.22 6.81
C SER A 217 5.02 -4.83 6.94
N LYS A 218 5.77 -4.94 5.84
CA LYS A 218 7.20 -4.63 5.77
C LYS A 218 7.48 -3.12 5.82
N ILE A 219 6.63 -2.31 5.20
CA ILE A 219 6.69 -0.85 5.28
C ILE A 219 6.44 -0.40 6.73
N LYS A 220 5.44 -0.98 7.38
CA LYS A 220 5.14 -0.68 8.78
C LYS A 220 6.32 -1.02 9.69
N GLU A 221 6.89 -2.22 9.57
CA GLU A 221 8.07 -2.63 10.33
C GLU A 221 9.28 -1.70 10.10
N SER A 222 9.54 -1.34 8.84
CA SER A 222 10.66 -0.45 8.49
C SER A 222 10.46 0.97 9.01
N THR A 223 9.23 1.49 8.96
CA THR A 223 8.88 2.85 9.41
C THR A 223 8.91 2.94 10.94
N GLU A 224 8.45 1.91 11.63
CA GLU A 224 8.57 1.79 13.09
C GLU A 224 10.04 1.79 13.53
N SER A 225 10.90 1.04 12.82
CA SER A 225 12.34 0.98 13.10
C SER A 225 13.05 2.33 12.91
N LEU A 226 12.76 3.05 11.82
CA LEU A 226 13.32 4.39 11.56
C LEU A 226 12.86 5.42 12.61
N SER A 227 11.59 5.36 13.01
CA SER A 227 11.04 6.21 14.07
C SER A 227 11.75 5.97 15.41
N MET A 228 12.04 4.71 15.75
CA MET A 228 12.80 4.37 16.96
C MET A 228 14.21 4.97 16.95
N GLN A 229 14.93 4.92 15.82
CA GLN A 229 16.28 5.48 15.72
C GLN A 229 16.31 7.00 15.93
N ASN A 230 15.41 7.73 15.28
CA ASN A 230 15.30 9.18 15.45
C ASN A 230 14.90 9.57 16.87
N THR A 231 14.00 8.80 17.49
CA THR A 231 13.59 9.01 18.89
C THR A 231 14.76 8.80 19.84
N ILE A 232 15.55 7.73 19.66
CA ILE A 232 16.77 7.47 20.45
C ILE A 232 17.76 8.62 20.30
N LEU A 233 18.02 9.09 19.07
CA LEU A 233 18.96 10.18 18.81
C LEU A 233 18.53 11.48 19.50
N ILE A 234 17.25 11.87 19.43
CA ILE A 234 16.72 13.05 20.12
C ILE A 234 16.87 12.90 21.64
N ILE A 235 16.53 11.74 22.20
CA ILE A 235 16.69 11.45 23.64
C ILE A 235 18.16 11.56 24.05
N THR A 236 19.08 10.98 23.27
CA THR A 236 20.51 11.07 23.55
C THR A 236 20.98 12.51 23.57
N LEU A 237 20.59 13.32 22.58
CA LEU A 237 20.94 14.74 22.53
C LEU A 237 20.36 15.54 23.71
N VAL A 238 19.09 15.32 24.05
CA VAL A 238 18.44 15.97 25.21
C VAL A 238 19.10 15.56 26.52
N THR A 239 19.46 14.28 26.67
CA THR A 239 20.12 13.75 27.87
C THR A 239 21.53 14.33 28.03
N ILE A 240 22.31 14.40 26.93
CA ILE A 240 23.62 15.03 26.93
C ILE A 240 23.49 16.51 27.31
N PHE A 241 22.54 17.24 26.71
CA PHE A 241 22.31 18.64 27.01
C PHE A 241 21.93 18.86 28.48
N ALA A 242 21.03 18.04 29.02
CA ALA A 242 20.63 18.09 30.43
C ALA A 242 21.82 17.82 31.37
N ALA A 243 22.64 16.80 31.07
CA ALA A 243 23.84 16.49 31.87
C ALA A 243 24.86 17.64 31.87
N LEU A 244 25.07 18.29 30.72
CA LEU A 244 25.94 19.47 30.60
C LEU A 244 25.38 20.65 31.41
N LEU A 245 24.07 20.91 31.31
CA LEU A 245 23.41 21.99 32.04
C LEU A 245 23.54 21.80 33.56
N VAL A 246 23.34 20.57 34.04
CA VAL A 246 23.49 20.21 35.46
C VAL A 246 24.91 20.42 35.93
N SER A 247 25.88 19.88 35.19
CA SER A 247 27.31 20.00 35.53
C SER A 247 27.70 21.47 35.64
N PHE A 248 27.20 22.30 34.72
CA PHE A 248 27.40 23.76 34.77
C PHE A 248 26.75 24.42 36.00
N LEU A 249 25.49 24.07 36.32
CA LEU A 249 24.80 24.62 37.50
C LEU A 249 25.48 24.21 38.82
N PHE A 250 25.95 22.97 38.92
CA PHE A 250 26.72 22.48 40.07
C PHE A 250 28.05 23.22 40.21
N ALA A 251 28.78 23.39 39.11
CA ALA A 251 30.04 24.11 39.11
C ALA A 251 29.86 25.55 39.60
N GLN A 252 28.79 26.22 39.20
CA GLN A 252 28.47 27.60 39.59
C GLN A 252 27.97 27.71 41.05
N SER A 253 27.07 26.83 41.48
CA SER A 253 26.36 26.97 42.76
C SER A 253 27.06 26.33 43.96
N ILE A 254 27.93 25.33 43.72
CA ILE A 254 28.58 24.57 44.80
C ILE A 254 30.10 24.64 44.63
N THR A 255 30.63 24.16 43.50
CA THR A 255 32.08 24.00 43.32
C THR A 255 32.82 25.34 43.42
N LYS A 256 32.34 26.38 42.74
CA LYS A 256 32.99 27.70 42.73
C LYS A 256 32.97 28.39 44.12
N PRO A 257 31.84 28.46 44.85
CA PRO A 257 31.84 28.96 46.23
C PRO A 257 32.72 28.17 47.20
N ILE A 258 32.70 26.83 47.14
CA ILE A 258 33.56 25.99 47.99
C ILE A 258 35.02 26.26 47.67
N ARG A 259 35.40 26.32 46.39
CA ARG A 259 36.78 26.63 45.99
C ARG A 259 37.22 28.01 46.51
N LYS A 260 36.33 29.01 46.46
CA LYS A 260 36.61 30.34 47.01
C LYS A 260 36.79 30.30 48.54
N LEU A 261 35.99 29.51 49.27
CA LEU A 261 36.21 29.28 50.72
C LEU A 261 37.54 28.60 51.00
N THR A 262 37.90 27.58 50.22
CA THR A 262 39.19 26.88 50.34
C THR A 262 40.37 27.83 50.10
N GLU A 263 40.32 28.64 49.02
CA GLU A 263 41.34 29.65 48.72
C GLU A 263 41.49 30.65 49.87
N VAL A 264 40.39 31.08 50.48
CA VAL A 264 40.42 31.98 51.66
C VAL A 264 41.01 31.27 52.89
N ALA A 265 40.62 30.02 53.14
CA ALA A 265 41.12 29.25 54.27
C ALA A 265 42.64 29.03 54.19
N ASP A 266 43.16 28.75 53.01
CA ASP A 266 44.60 28.59 52.78
C ASP A 266 45.35 29.88 53.12
N ARG A 267 44.88 31.05 52.67
CA ARG A 267 45.49 32.35 53.02
C ARG A 267 45.45 32.63 54.53
N VAL A 268 44.31 32.39 55.16
CA VAL A 268 44.14 32.52 56.61
C VAL A 268 45.14 31.62 57.36
N SER A 269 45.38 30.40 56.88
CA SER A 269 46.34 29.47 57.48
C SER A 269 47.81 29.93 57.38
N MET A 270 48.12 30.75 56.37
CA MET A 270 49.44 31.36 56.17
C MET A 270 49.63 32.65 56.99
N GLY A 271 48.62 33.07 57.77
CA GLY A 271 48.65 34.28 58.58
C GLY A 271 48.22 35.55 57.83
N GLU A 272 47.74 35.43 56.59
CA GLU A 272 47.24 36.55 55.78
C GLU A 272 45.81 36.91 56.19
N LEU A 273 45.68 37.55 57.36
CA LEU A 273 44.38 37.90 57.93
C LEU A 273 43.89 39.27 57.53
N GLU A 274 44.75 40.22 57.13
CA GLU A 274 44.35 41.56 56.67
C GLU A 274 43.64 41.48 55.30
N ASP A 275 42.62 42.32 55.08
CA ASP A 275 41.84 42.42 53.82
C ASP A 275 41.16 41.15 53.28
N THR A 276 41.04 40.10 54.08
CA THR A 276 40.29 38.89 53.70
C THR A 276 38.77 39.10 53.84
N GLU A 277 38.11 39.53 52.77
CA GLU A 277 36.64 39.60 52.67
C GLU A 277 36.07 38.35 51.98
N ILE A 278 35.14 37.65 52.66
CA ILE A 278 34.47 36.47 52.09
C ILE A 278 33.21 36.95 51.36
N GLU A 279 33.40 37.34 50.10
CA GLU A 279 32.28 37.68 49.22
C GLU A 279 31.66 36.43 48.60
N ILE A 280 30.84 35.71 49.37
CA ILE A 280 30.03 34.60 48.87
C ILE A 280 28.57 34.92 49.15
N LYS A 281 27.84 35.26 48.09
CA LYS A 281 26.40 35.54 48.14
C LYS A 281 25.65 34.28 47.74
N SER A 282 25.31 33.45 48.71
CA SER A 282 24.42 32.29 48.53
C SER A 282 23.33 32.29 49.59
N ASP A 283 22.10 31.98 49.20
CA ASP A 283 20.96 31.87 50.12
C ASP A 283 20.63 30.40 50.42
N ASP A 284 21.66 29.66 50.85
CA ASP A 284 21.61 28.24 51.20
C ASP A 284 22.71 27.90 52.22
N GLU A 285 22.95 26.61 52.49
CA GLU A 285 23.93 26.15 53.46
C GLU A 285 25.37 26.55 53.11
N ILE A 286 25.70 26.83 51.83
CA ILE A 286 27.00 27.40 51.46
C ILE A 286 27.11 28.84 51.97
N GLY A 287 26.02 29.60 51.91
CA GLY A 287 25.95 30.95 52.46
C GLY A 287 26.12 30.94 53.98
N ASP A 288 25.40 30.05 54.66
CA ASP A 288 25.51 29.89 56.12
C ASP A 288 26.92 29.48 56.56
N LEU A 289 27.57 28.61 55.77
CA LEU A 289 28.97 28.22 55.96
C LEU A 289 29.90 29.41 55.75
N ALA A 290 29.73 30.17 54.67
CA ALA A 290 30.57 31.33 54.37
C ALA A 290 30.47 32.41 55.46
N GLU A 291 29.27 32.68 55.98
CA GLU A 291 29.06 33.64 57.06
C GLU A 291 29.69 33.16 58.38
N SER A 292 29.51 31.88 58.71
CA SER A 292 30.11 31.28 59.91
C SER A 292 31.63 31.28 59.84
N PHE A 293 32.19 30.96 58.66
CA PHE A 293 33.62 31.01 58.38
C PHE A 293 34.15 32.44 58.50
N GLY A 294 33.42 33.44 58.00
CA GLY A 294 33.80 34.85 58.17
C GLY A 294 33.86 35.30 59.62
N ARG A 295 32.90 34.92 60.46
CA ARG A 295 32.95 35.21 61.90
C ARG A 295 34.18 34.59 62.58
N MET A 296 34.59 33.40 62.14
CA MET A 296 35.81 32.75 62.64
C MET A 296 37.06 33.54 62.24
N VAL A 297 37.18 33.95 60.99
CA VAL A 297 38.33 34.76 60.49
C VAL A 297 38.44 36.08 61.25
N VAL A 298 37.33 36.79 61.47
CA VAL A 298 37.31 38.02 62.27
C VAL A 298 37.76 37.77 63.71
N SER A 299 37.30 36.67 64.33
CA SER A 299 37.70 36.32 65.70
C SER A 299 39.19 36.00 65.80
N LEU A 300 39.73 35.25 64.83
CA LEU A 300 41.17 34.95 64.75
C LEU A 300 42.00 36.22 64.61
N ARG A 301 41.59 37.15 63.75
CA ARG A 301 42.24 38.46 63.59
C ARG A 301 42.29 39.21 64.92
N TYR A 302 41.16 39.31 65.62
CA TYR A 302 41.08 39.96 66.94
C TYR A 302 42.03 39.34 67.98
N TYR A 303 42.12 38.00 68.04
CA TYR A 303 43.03 37.34 68.98
C TYR A 303 44.51 37.52 68.61
N MET A 304 44.85 37.51 67.31
CA MET A 304 46.22 37.78 66.85
C MET A 304 46.64 39.22 67.13
N ASP A 305 45.79 40.21 66.86
CA ASP A 305 46.07 41.63 67.14
C ASP A 305 46.30 41.86 68.65
N LYS A 306 45.47 41.23 69.48
CA LYS A 306 45.57 41.32 70.95
C LYS A 306 46.86 40.67 71.50
N LEU A 307 47.38 39.64 70.84
CA LEU A 307 48.65 39.03 71.20
C LEU A 307 49.85 39.89 70.76
N ASN A 308 49.75 40.55 69.61
CA ASN A 308 50.79 41.43 69.09
C ASN A 308 50.81 42.83 69.76
N SER A 309 49.73 43.23 70.44
CA SER A 309 49.62 44.51 71.16
C SER A 309 50.14 44.47 72.62
N LYS A 310 50.98 43.50 72.97
CA LYS A 310 51.60 43.31 74.30
C LYS A 310 53.11 43.36 74.20
#